data_AF-A0A4S2UTQ8-F1
#
_entry.id   AF-A0A4S2UTQ8-F1
#
_cell.length_a   1.000
_cell.length_b   1.000
_cell.length_c   1.000
_cell.angle_alpha   90.00
_cell.angle_beta   90.00
_cell.angle_gamma   90.00
#
_symmetry.space_group_name_H-M   'P 1'
#
loop_
_entity.id
_entity.type
_entity.pdbx_description
1 polymer ?
#
loop_
_entity_poly.entity_id
_entity_poly.type
_entity_poly.pdbx_seq_one_letter_code
_entity_poly.pdbx_strand_id
1 'polypeptide(L)'
;MLMRTDPFRELDRLAQQLTGVSGTRSRPSTMPMDAYREGEEYVIAFDLPGVDKDAVDIDVERNMLTVKAERRPVTKADDVQMELSERPLGVFSRQLMLADTLDTERITADYEAGVLTLRIPIAERAKPRKITIGANSDHKQISG
;
A
#
# COMPACT_ATOMS: atom_id res chain seq x y z
N MET A 1 32.18 13.34 11.35
CA MET A 1 31.57 14.66 11.64
C MET A 1 30.70 15.01 10.45
N LEU A 2 29.37 14.87 10.55
CA LEU A 2 28.45 15.35 9.51
C LEU A 2 28.59 16.88 9.51
N MET A 3 28.94 17.47 8.37
CA MET A 3 29.06 18.93 8.26
C MET A 3 27.66 19.53 8.45
N ARG A 4 27.45 20.12 9.63
CA ARG A 4 26.24 20.86 10.00
C ARG A 4 26.26 22.21 9.29
N THR A 5 25.45 22.37 8.26
CA THR A 5 25.02 23.69 7.79
C THR A 5 23.51 23.69 7.79
N ASP A 6 22.90 23.92 8.95
CA ASP A 6 21.51 24.39 8.94
C ASP A 6 21.22 25.37 10.10
N PRO A 7 21.21 26.69 9.82
CA PRO A 7 21.04 27.73 10.84
C PRO A 7 19.60 27.87 11.36
N PHE A 8 18.66 27.02 10.92
CA PHE A 8 17.23 27.10 11.24
C PHE A 8 16.72 25.99 12.18
N ARG A 9 17.63 25.28 12.85
CA ARG A 9 17.33 24.09 13.66
C ARG A 9 16.32 24.31 14.81
N GLU A 10 16.26 25.51 15.37
CA GLU A 10 15.26 25.86 16.39
C GLU A 10 13.88 26.12 15.78
N LEU A 11 13.83 26.67 14.56
CA LEU A 11 12.61 26.87 13.81
C LEU A 11 12.02 25.51 13.38
N ASP A 12 12.86 24.56 12.98
CA ASP A 12 12.43 23.19 12.65
C ASP A 12 11.90 22.43 13.85
N ARG A 13 12.49 22.58 15.04
CA ARG A 13 11.97 21.96 16.27
C ARG A 13 10.63 22.57 16.69
N LEU A 14 10.50 23.89 16.60
CA LEU A 14 9.26 24.59 16.91
C LEU A 14 8.17 24.27 15.86
N ALA A 15 8.54 24.18 14.58
CA ALA A 15 7.67 23.73 13.50
C ALA A 15 7.29 22.26 13.70
N GLN A 16 8.20 21.37 14.11
CA GLN A 16 7.89 19.97 14.43
C GLN A 16 6.88 19.84 15.57
N GLN A 17 6.94 20.72 16.56
CA GLN A 17 6.05 20.76 17.72
C GLN A 17 4.70 21.45 17.42
N LEU A 18 4.64 22.37 16.44
CA LEU A 18 3.42 23.06 16.00
C LEU A 18 2.71 22.39 14.81
N THR A 19 3.42 21.63 13.97
CA THR A 19 2.89 20.95 12.78
C THR A 19 2.73 19.44 12.94
N GLY A 20 3.21 18.85 14.04
CA GLY A 20 3.02 17.43 14.35
C GLY A 20 3.71 16.53 13.33
N VAL A 21 5.04 16.55 13.32
CA VAL A 21 5.81 15.86 12.29
C VAL A 21 5.74 14.34 12.45
N SER A 22 5.40 13.71 11.32
CA SER A 22 5.36 12.26 11.05
C SER A 22 4.13 11.50 11.56
N GLY A 23 3.11 11.42 10.70
CA GLY A 23 2.06 10.39 10.72
C GLY A 23 1.31 10.21 12.04
N THR A 24 0.40 11.11 12.39
CA THR A 24 -0.58 10.81 13.46
C THR A 24 -1.67 9.89 12.92
N ARG A 25 -2.41 9.18 13.78
CA ARG A 25 -3.61 8.42 13.34
C ARG A 25 -4.60 9.28 12.54
N SER A 26 -4.64 10.58 12.78
CA SER A 26 -5.50 11.54 12.08
C SER A 26 -4.95 12.03 10.74
N ARG A 27 -3.64 11.92 10.48
CA ARG A 27 -2.98 12.27 9.21
C ARG A 27 -1.80 11.33 8.96
N PRO A 28 -2.07 10.08 8.55
CA PRO A 28 -1.02 9.10 8.30
C PRO A 28 -0.10 9.53 7.16
N SER A 29 1.18 9.17 7.27
CA SER A 29 2.18 9.46 6.24
C SER A 29 1.95 8.63 4.97
N THR A 30 2.36 9.17 3.82
CA THR A 30 2.24 8.48 2.54
C THR A 30 3.22 7.32 2.45
N MET A 31 2.71 6.16 2.08
CA MET A 31 3.48 4.96 1.75
C MET A 31 3.65 4.92 0.22
N PRO A 32 4.88 5.00 -0.32
CA PRO A 32 5.15 4.75 -1.73
C PRO A 32 4.76 3.32 -2.11
N MET A 33 4.28 3.14 -3.34
CA MET A 33 3.86 1.84 -3.82
C MET A 33 3.94 1.71 -5.33
N ASP A 34 4.16 0.49 -5.78
CA ASP A 34 4.00 0.05 -7.16
C ASP A 34 2.88 -0.97 -7.24
N ALA A 35 2.10 -0.94 -8.33
CA ALA A 35 1.07 -1.93 -8.59
C ALA A 35 1.09 -2.34 -10.06
N TYR A 36 1.17 -3.64 -10.31
CA TYR A 36 1.29 -4.19 -11.65
C TYR A 36 0.65 -5.58 -11.76
N ARG A 37 0.45 -6.03 -13.00
CA ARG A 37 -0.08 -7.38 -13.29
C ARG A 37 1.08 -8.29 -13.66
N GLU A 38 1.13 -9.47 -13.04
CA GLU A 38 2.13 -10.51 -13.31
C GLU A 38 1.38 -11.81 -13.66
N GLY A 39 1.19 -12.08 -14.95
CA GLY A 39 0.45 -13.26 -15.41
C GLY A 39 -1.00 -13.30 -14.91
N GLU A 40 -1.30 -14.28 -14.06
CA GLU A 40 -2.62 -14.48 -13.42
C GLU A 40 -2.74 -13.82 -12.03
N GLU A 41 -1.77 -13.00 -11.64
CA GLU A 41 -1.76 -12.27 -10.37
C GLU A 41 -1.72 -10.75 -10.57
N TYR A 42 -2.26 -10.04 -9.58
CA TYR A 42 -2.09 -8.60 -9.40
C TYR A 42 -1.19 -8.37 -8.19
N VAL A 43 -0.06 -7.71 -8.40
CA VAL A 43 0.99 -7.53 -7.40
C VAL A 43 1.02 -6.06 -6.96
N ILE A 44 1.07 -5.83 -5.66
CA ILE A 44 1.16 -4.50 -5.05
C ILE A 44 2.34 -4.51 -4.07
N ALA A 45 3.34 -3.68 -4.33
CA ALA A 45 4.52 -3.54 -3.47
C ALA A 45 4.49 -2.20 -2.75
N PHE A 46 4.77 -2.20 -1.44
CA PHE A 46 4.80 -1.02 -0.58
C PHE A 46 6.17 -0.86 0.09
N ASP A 47 6.72 0.35 0.02
CA ASP A 47 7.97 0.67 0.70
C ASP A 47 7.73 1.00 2.18
N LEU A 48 8.20 0.11 3.05
CA LEU A 48 8.07 0.18 4.50
C LEU A 48 9.41 -0.07 5.22
N PRO A 49 10.49 0.68 4.89
CA PRO A 49 11.80 0.42 5.47
C PRO A 49 11.84 0.71 6.98
N GLY A 50 12.27 -0.28 7.76
CA GLY A 50 12.44 -0.17 9.20
C GLY A 50 11.13 -0.20 9.99
N VAL A 51 10.08 -0.79 9.42
CA VAL A 51 8.85 -1.17 10.12
C VAL A 51 8.99 -2.62 10.58
N ASP A 52 8.61 -2.92 11.82
CA ASP A 52 8.53 -4.31 12.29
C ASP A 52 7.35 -5.00 11.61
N LYS A 53 7.54 -6.25 11.14
CA LYS A 53 6.47 -7.02 10.48
C LYS A 53 5.19 -7.13 11.31
N ASP A 54 5.34 -7.21 12.64
CA ASP A 54 4.22 -7.35 13.58
C ASP A 54 3.49 -6.02 13.80
N ALA A 55 4.05 -4.91 13.31
CA ALA A 55 3.45 -3.57 13.30
C ALA A 55 2.81 -3.22 11.95
N VAL A 56 2.65 -4.21 11.05
CA VAL A 56 1.92 -4.09 9.79
C VAL A 56 0.57 -4.79 9.94
N ASP A 57 -0.49 -4.09 9.57
CA ASP A 57 -1.87 -4.56 9.58
C ASP A 57 -2.47 -4.42 8.18
N ILE A 58 -3.05 -5.51 7.68
CA ILE A 58 -3.60 -5.61 6.32
C ILE A 58 -5.03 -6.10 6.46
N ASP A 59 -5.97 -5.30 6.00
CA ASP A 59 -7.40 -5.59 6.07
C ASP A 59 -8.04 -5.43 4.70
N VAL A 60 -9.03 -6.27 4.40
CA VAL A 60 -9.83 -6.16 3.18
C VAL A 60 -11.31 -6.23 3.54
N GLU A 61 -11.99 -5.11 3.36
CA GLU A 61 -13.44 -5.02 3.54
C GLU A 61 -14.11 -4.50 2.26
N ARG A 62 -15.06 -5.26 1.68
CA ARG A 62 -15.84 -4.83 0.50
C ARG A 62 -14.96 -4.32 -0.65
N ASN A 63 -13.93 -5.09 -1.02
CA ASN A 63 -12.92 -4.74 -2.02
C ASN A 63 -12.02 -3.53 -1.66
N MET A 64 -12.14 -2.95 -0.46
CA MET A 64 -11.22 -1.93 0.01
C MET A 64 -10.05 -2.61 0.75
N LEU A 65 -8.88 -2.64 0.12
CA LEU A 65 -7.64 -3.04 0.77
C LEU A 65 -7.10 -1.88 1.58
N THR A 66 -6.93 -2.09 2.88
CA THR A 66 -6.32 -1.14 3.81
C THR A 66 -5.02 -1.72 4.35
N VAL A 67 -3.92 -1.01 4.10
CA VAL A 67 -2.60 -1.34 4.65
C VAL A 67 -2.22 -0.27 5.65
N LYS A 68 -1.98 -0.67 6.90
CA LYS A 68 -1.50 0.20 7.98
C LYS A 68 -0.16 -0.31 8.47
N ALA A 69 0.75 0.59 8.78
CA ALA A 69 2.05 0.28 9.32
C ALA A 69 2.46 1.32 10.35
N GLU A 70 3.12 0.91 11.43
CA GLU A 70 3.67 1.84 12.42
C GLU A 70 5.18 1.71 12.48
N ARG A 71 5.87 2.84 12.28
CA ARG A 71 7.31 2.93 12.45
C ARG A 71 7.65 3.64 13.75
N ARG A 72 8.12 2.86 14.72
CA ARG A 72 8.49 3.38 16.03
C ARG A 72 9.87 4.03 16.01
N PRO A 73 10.10 5.09 16.80
CA PRO A 73 11.44 5.58 17.06
C PRO A 73 12.29 4.46 17.68
N VAL A 74 13.53 4.30 17.21
CA VAL A 74 14.47 3.38 17.88
C VAL A 74 14.83 3.99 19.22
N THR A 75 14.56 3.27 20.31
CA THR A 75 15.06 3.65 21.65
C THR A 75 16.57 3.66 21.61
N LYS A 76 17.16 4.85 21.66
CA LYS A 76 18.61 5.01 21.77
C LYS A 76 18.98 5.17 23.25
N ALA A 77 20.21 4.82 23.62
CA ALA A 77 20.73 5.09 24.95
C ALA A 77 20.66 6.60 25.26
N ASP A 78 20.58 6.94 26.55
CA ASP A 78 20.37 8.32 27.03
C ASP A 78 21.48 9.30 26.59
N ASP A 79 22.63 8.79 26.16
CA ASP A 79 23.78 9.54 25.68
C ASP A 79 23.73 9.86 24.18
N VAL A 80 22.72 9.39 23.44
CA VAL A 80 22.67 9.59 21.98
C VAL A 80 21.95 10.88 21.61
N GLN A 81 22.74 11.88 21.24
CA GLN A 81 22.23 13.12 20.65
C GLN A 81 21.86 12.93 19.17
N MET A 82 20.58 13.10 18.84
CA MET A 82 20.11 13.06 17.46
C MET A 82 20.52 14.33 16.70
N GLU A 83 21.33 14.15 15.67
CA GLU A 83 21.88 15.25 14.88
C GLU A 83 21.01 15.62 13.67
N LEU A 84 20.38 14.65 13.03
CA LEU A 84 19.53 14.85 11.86
C LEU A 84 18.45 13.77 11.86
N SER A 85 17.23 14.15 11.47
CA SER A 85 16.06 13.26 11.47
C SER A 85 15.21 13.46 10.23
N GLU A 86 15.58 12.79 9.14
CA GLU A 86 14.87 12.85 7.86
C GLU A 86 13.97 11.62 7.64
N ARG A 87 14.20 10.55 8.39
CA ARG A 87 13.46 9.29 8.25
C ARG A 87 12.04 9.50 8.82
N PRO A 88 10.98 9.24 8.04
CA PRO A 88 9.61 9.38 8.53
C PRO A 88 9.33 8.32 9.61
N LEU A 89 8.63 8.74 10.67
CA LEU A 89 8.21 7.93 11.81
C LEU A 89 6.67 7.94 11.91
N GLY A 90 6.13 7.17 12.84
CA GLY A 90 4.69 7.18 13.12
C GLY A 90 3.90 6.25 12.21
N VAL A 91 2.62 6.59 11.99
CA VAL A 91 1.66 5.71 11.30
C VAL A 91 1.62 6.02 9.80
N PHE A 92 1.73 4.98 9.00
CA PHE A 92 1.52 4.96 7.56
C PHE A 92 0.20 4.24 7.28
N SER A 93 -0.59 4.74 6.35
CA SER A 93 -1.84 4.11 5.95
C SER A 93 -2.09 4.33 4.47
N ARG A 94 -2.46 3.26 3.76
CA ARG A 94 -2.94 3.32 2.38
C ARG A 94 -4.24 2.55 2.25
N GLN A 95 -5.11 3.07 1.42
CA GLN A 95 -6.37 2.44 1.06
C GLN A 95 -6.47 2.37 -0.46
N LEU A 96 -6.83 1.20 -0.97
CA LEU A 96 -6.90 0.89 -2.39
C LEU A 96 -8.21 0.17 -2.67
N MET A 97 -8.97 0.67 -3.65
CA MET A 97 -10.13 -0.05 -4.16
C MET A 97 -9.64 -1.12 -5.14
N LEU A 98 -9.88 -2.38 -4.80
CA LEU A 98 -9.59 -3.53 -5.65
C LEU A 98 -10.73 -3.74 -6.66
N ALA A 99 -10.39 -4.26 -7.84
CA ALA A 99 -11.39 -4.62 -8.83
C ALA A 99 -12.12 -5.91 -8.43
N ASP A 100 -13.40 -6.03 -8.79
CA ASP A 100 -14.21 -7.25 -8.59
C ASP A 100 -13.65 -8.49 -9.30
N THR A 101 -12.69 -8.29 -10.20
CA THR A 101 -11.99 -9.34 -10.93
C THR A 101 -10.86 -9.98 -10.14
N LEU A 102 -10.50 -9.42 -8.99
CA LEU A 102 -9.49 -9.96 -8.09
C LEU A 102 -10.13 -10.87 -7.04
N ASP A 103 -9.42 -11.93 -6.69
CA ASP A 103 -9.83 -12.89 -5.66
C ASP A 103 -9.23 -12.49 -4.31
N THR A 104 -9.97 -11.70 -3.54
CA THR A 104 -9.52 -11.16 -2.26
C THR A 104 -9.44 -12.19 -1.14
N GLU A 105 -10.04 -13.38 -1.32
CA GLU A 105 -9.98 -14.46 -0.33
C GLU A 105 -8.65 -15.21 -0.35
N ARG A 106 -7.91 -15.10 -1.47
CA ARG A 106 -6.63 -15.80 -1.69
C ARG A 106 -5.44 -14.85 -1.79
N ILE A 107 -5.49 -13.72 -1.10
CA ILE A 107 -4.36 -12.78 -1.03
C ILE A 107 -3.21 -13.42 -0.26
N THR A 108 -2.00 -13.32 -0.80
CA THR A 108 -0.77 -13.63 -0.07
C THR A 108 0.03 -12.35 0.18
N ALA A 109 0.76 -12.33 1.29
CA ALA A 109 1.57 -11.19 1.70
C ALA A 109 2.98 -11.66 2.09
N ASP A 110 3.98 -11.02 1.51
CA ASP A 110 5.39 -11.27 1.77
C ASP A 110 6.05 -9.96 2.23
N TYR A 111 6.93 -10.04 3.22
CA TYR A 111 7.66 -8.87 3.72
C TYR A 111 9.15 -9.17 3.76
N GLU A 112 9.90 -8.56 2.84
CA GLU A 112 11.33 -8.78 2.67
C GLU A 112 12.05 -7.46 2.45
N ALA A 113 13.21 -7.29 3.10
CA ALA A 113 14.10 -6.14 2.93
C ALA A 113 13.43 -4.75 3.09
N GLY A 114 12.33 -4.67 3.86
CA GLY A 114 11.59 -3.42 4.06
C GLY A 114 10.50 -3.15 3.02
N VAL A 115 10.18 -4.12 2.16
CA VAL A 115 9.12 -4.03 1.14
C VAL A 115 8.03 -5.05 1.46
N LEU A 116 6.78 -4.56 1.58
CA LEU A 116 5.60 -5.41 1.69
C LEU A 116 5.04 -5.67 0.30
N THR A 117 5.00 -6.92 -0.12
CA THR A 117 4.45 -7.35 -1.41
C THR A 117 3.18 -8.15 -1.19
N LEU A 118 2.07 -7.66 -1.74
CA LEU A 118 0.78 -8.36 -1.76
C LEU A 118 0.56 -8.95 -3.15
N ARG A 119 0.22 -10.23 -3.22
CA ARG A 119 -0.15 -10.91 -4.46
C ARG A 119 -1.61 -11.32 -4.38
N ILE A 120 -2.38 -10.92 -5.38
CA ILE A 120 -3.82 -11.14 -5.44
C ILE A 120 -4.15 -11.89 -6.73
N PRO A 121 -4.57 -13.16 -6.67
CA PRO A 121 -4.96 -13.91 -7.86
C PRO A 121 -6.12 -13.22 -8.59
N ILE A 122 -6.14 -13.33 -9.91
CA ILE A 122 -7.30 -12.92 -10.71
C ILE A 122 -8.36 -14.01 -10.62
N ALA A 123 -9.58 -13.64 -10.26
CA ALA A 123 -10.68 -14.56 -10.09
C ALA A 123 -11.01 -15.29 -11.40
N GLU A 124 -11.21 -16.61 -11.34
CA GLU A 124 -11.54 -17.43 -12.52
C GLU A 124 -12.79 -16.93 -13.25
N ARG A 125 -13.78 -16.42 -12.51
CA ARG A 125 -15.02 -15.82 -13.04
C ARG A 125 -14.79 -14.58 -13.90
N ALA A 126 -13.64 -13.92 -13.72
CA ALA A 126 -13.25 -12.73 -14.46
C ALA A 126 -12.43 -13.03 -15.72
N LYS A 127 -12.10 -14.31 -15.97
CA LYS A 127 -11.46 -14.71 -17.23
C LYS A 127 -12.44 -14.48 -18.39
N PRO A 128 -12.00 -13.89 -19.51
CA PRO A 128 -12.88 -13.53 -20.62
C PRO A 128 -13.57 -14.78 -21.19
N ARG A 129 -14.91 -14.80 -21.14
CA ARG A 129 -15.72 -15.85 -21.76
C ARG A 129 -15.95 -15.51 -23.23
N LYS A 130 -15.54 -16.40 -24.13
CA LYS A 130 -15.86 -16.28 -25.57
C LYS A 130 -17.34 -16.59 -25.77
N ILE A 131 -18.12 -15.63 -26.23
CA ILE A 131 -19.53 -15.83 -26.59
C ILE A 131 -19.58 -16.20 -28.08
N THR A 132 -20.04 -17.41 -28.38
CA THR A 132 -20.31 -17.83 -29.76
C THR A 132 -21.75 -17.45 -30.12
N ILE A 133 -21.95 -16.76 -31.24
CA ILE A 133 -23.29 -16.45 -31.75
C ILE A 133 -23.90 -17.74 -32.31
N GLY A 134 -25.05 -18.15 -31.78
CA GLY A 134 -25.84 -19.25 -32.34
C GLY A 134 -26.59 -18.80 -33.58
N ALA A 135 -26.45 -19.54 -34.69
CA ALA A 135 -27.29 -19.33 -35.86
C ALA A 135 -28.65 -19.98 -35.60
N ASN A 136 -29.68 -19.16 -35.33
CA ASN A 136 -31.06 -19.63 -35.28
C ASN A 136 -31.62 -19.55 -36.71
N SER A 137 -31.48 -20.62 -37.48
CA SER A 137 -32.02 -20.73 -38.84
C SER A 137 -33.47 -21.21 -38.78
N ASP A 138 -34.41 -20.32 -38.47
CA ASP A 138 -35.86 -20.61 -38.61
C ASP A 138 -36.75 -19.37 -38.80
N HIS A 139 -36.26 -18.34 -39.48
CA HIS A 139 -37.16 -17.32 -40.03
C HIS A 139 -37.59 -17.69 -41.45
N LYS A 140 -38.71 -18.41 -41.54
CA LYS A 140 -39.44 -18.65 -42.79
C LYS A 140 -40.07 -17.32 -43.23
N GLN A 141 -39.41 -16.64 -44.16
CA GLN A 141 -39.91 -15.41 -44.75
C GLN A 141 -41.18 -15.75 -45.55
N ILE A 142 -42.30 -15.16 -45.18
CA ILE A 142 -43.57 -15.27 -45.91
C ILE A 142 -43.46 -14.31 -47.10
N SER A 143 -43.38 -14.86 -48.31
CA SER A 143 -43.53 -14.07 -49.53
C SER A 143 -44.99 -13.68 -49.69
N GLY A 144 -45.25 -12.37 -49.72
CA GLY A 144 -46.49 -11.76 -50.19
C GLY A 144 -46.19 -10.84 -51.36
#